data_AF-A0A2I9CZZ5-F1
#
_entry.id   AF-A0A2I9CZZ5-F1
#
_cell.length_a   1.000
_cell.length_b   1.000
_cell.length_c   1.000
_cell.angle_alpha   90.00
_cell.angle_beta   90.00
_cell.angle_gamma   90.00
#
_symmetry.space_group_name_H-M   'P 1'
#
loop_
_entity.id
_entity.type
_entity.pdbx_description
1 polymer ?
#
loop_
_entity_poly.entity_id
_entity_poly.type
_entity_poly.pdbx_seq_one_letter_code
_entity_poly.pdbx_strand_id
1 'polypeptide(L)'
;MSGNSSQANRFSGEQYGQLRFEVVRHDALIDVAVPEVPEGHPLYPIFCRRPTVRILFYTDDRRGRVVFESAQDFGVNHLRDLIIGRNPFYVNFQIDLINRHDGGHAANKLTTALLGRYDQIWFFGVGQCNLPGEPENELTNAEVAALSTWMGQGGVLMTGDHADPRPTGAAASLDDLLNLGRAIGHRVPRAGELRKWEGPPGALAGNSHNTQEPDGVNSLDNLTLQDDAIPQRLILKQYPLRGYFPRWVIRSRPHPLFCGRSGPIRVFPDHMHEGQLLIPSSFPPQTWPSGPAKQPVPEIVAWGTDKRTGAVYGVTAAYDGSVAGVGRIVADSTWHHYFNVNLRGFPLGTTLDNISDYYVNLAVWLSPTAKRDAMRCHLWWWLALHPAVFMVSSNPVFVLGETAYDVLGRVANRCTITEFIFPPLFIERLLPERFPWPPEELVLGGIIAQYHEAIRLAEAGERPPEVQTLYARGVQLGLQTYIEELSGTLKGSQALAEELGQVLADRQQAGDGGESRE
;
A
#
# COMPACT_ATOMS: atom_id res chain seq x y z
N MET A 1 -48.77 3.54 31.17
CA MET A 1 -47.57 4.30 30.76
C MET A 1 -46.54 3.32 30.25
N SER A 2 -45.98 3.65 29.10
CA SER A 2 -45.19 2.87 28.13
C SER A 2 -43.82 2.39 28.63
N GLY A 3 -43.29 1.31 28.03
CA GLY A 3 -41.86 0.98 28.15
C GLY A 3 -41.36 -0.34 27.55
N ASN A 4 -41.71 -0.62 26.29
CA ASN A 4 -41.07 -1.47 25.26
C ASN A 4 -39.96 -2.49 25.65
N SER A 5 -40.28 -3.77 25.43
CA SER A 5 -39.35 -4.87 25.15
C SER A 5 -38.68 -4.71 23.78
N SER A 6 -37.34 -4.74 23.73
CA SER A 6 -36.59 -4.87 22.48
C SER A 6 -36.63 -6.32 21.99
N GLN A 7 -37.46 -6.59 20.98
CA GLN A 7 -37.33 -7.78 20.16
C GLN A 7 -36.08 -7.65 19.28
N ALA A 8 -35.11 -8.53 19.52
CA ALA A 8 -34.06 -8.79 18.56
C ALA A 8 -34.67 -9.55 17.37
N ASN A 9 -34.64 -8.95 16.18
CA ASN A 9 -34.98 -9.63 14.94
C ASN A 9 -33.98 -10.77 14.70
N ARG A 10 -34.41 -12.01 14.97
CA ARG A 10 -33.73 -13.21 14.47
C ARG A 10 -34.09 -13.38 13.00
N PHE A 11 -33.13 -13.16 12.11
CA PHE A 11 -33.18 -13.71 10.76
C PHE A 11 -32.92 -15.22 10.84
N SER A 12 -33.96 -16.04 10.72
CA SER A 12 -33.82 -17.48 10.52
C SER A 12 -33.77 -17.77 9.02
N GLY A 13 -32.55 -17.79 8.45
CA GLY A 13 -32.30 -18.43 7.17
C GLY A 13 -32.19 -19.94 7.38
N GLU A 14 -33.28 -20.68 7.19
CA GLU A 14 -33.37 -22.13 7.42
C GLU A 14 -32.56 -23.02 6.45
N GLN A 15 -31.67 -22.47 5.61
CA GLN A 15 -30.77 -23.26 4.75
C GLN A 15 -29.30 -23.31 5.19
N TYR A 16 -28.91 -22.57 6.23
CA TYR A 16 -27.51 -22.56 6.71
C TYR A 16 -27.34 -23.38 7.99
N GLY A 17 -27.44 -24.70 7.86
CA GLY A 17 -27.35 -25.65 8.98
C GLY A 17 -25.98 -25.80 9.65
N GLN A 18 -24.89 -25.19 9.17
CA GLN A 18 -23.55 -25.37 9.75
C GLN A 18 -22.61 -24.15 9.73
N LEU A 19 -22.97 -23.00 9.14
CA LEU A 19 -22.12 -21.81 9.19
C LEU A 19 -22.45 -20.98 10.44
N ARG A 20 -21.56 -21.02 11.43
CA ARG A 20 -21.65 -20.14 12.61
C ARG A 20 -21.05 -18.78 12.26
N PHE A 21 -21.87 -17.74 12.37
CA PHE A 21 -21.42 -16.35 12.29
C PHE A 21 -21.17 -15.85 13.71
N GLU A 22 -19.93 -15.49 14.03
CA GLU A 22 -19.57 -14.97 15.36
C GLU A 22 -19.30 -13.46 15.26
N VAL A 23 -20.23 -12.62 15.69
CA VAL A 23 -20.03 -11.16 15.57
C VAL A 23 -18.93 -10.70 16.54
N VAL A 24 -17.77 -10.33 16.02
CA VAL A 24 -16.69 -9.72 16.80
C VAL A 24 -16.85 -8.20 16.72
N ARG A 25 -17.08 -7.55 17.86
CA ARG A 25 -17.07 -6.08 17.92
C ARG A 25 -15.64 -5.62 18.15
N HIS A 26 -15.09 -4.87 17.20
CA HIS A 26 -13.98 -3.95 17.44
C HIS A 26 -14.52 -2.54 17.22
N ASP A 27 -14.04 -1.58 18.02
CA ASP A 27 -14.62 -0.26 18.15
C ASP A 27 -15.03 0.38 16.81
N ALA A 28 -16.34 0.60 16.66
CA ALA A 28 -17.05 1.30 15.58
C ALA A 28 -17.23 0.62 14.20
N LEU A 29 -16.73 -0.60 13.95
CA LEU A 29 -17.03 -1.35 12.71
C LEU A 29 -17.62 -2.73 13.06
N ILE A 30 -18.81 -3.04 12.53
CA ILE A 30 -19.36 -4.39 12.61
C ILE A 30 -18.53 -5.25 11.66
N ASP A 31 -17.51 -5.93 12.18
CA ASP A 31 -16.91 -7.05 11.47
C ASP A 31 -17.97 -8.16 11.40
N VAL A 32 -18.61 -8.26 10.24
CA VAL A 32 -19.35 -9.47 9.89
C VAL A 32 -18.30 -10.58 9.85
N ALA A 33 -18.29 -11.45 10.85
CA ALA A 33 -17.39 -12.60 10.81
C ALA A 33 -17.63 -13.38 9.54
N VAL A 34 -16.56 -13.50 8.76
CA VAL A 34 -16.51 -14.41 7.63
C VAL A 34 -16.54 -15.81 8.24
N PRO A 35 -17.55 -16.64 7.95
CA PRO A 35 -17.60 -17.99 8.48
C PRO A 35 -16.37 -18.77 7.98
N GLU A 36 -15.67 -19.47 8.88
CA GLU A 36 -14.62 -20.39 8.49
C GLU A 36 -15.27 -21.59 7.80
N VAL A 37 -15.02 -21.71 6.49
CA VAL A 37 -15.54 -22.83 5.69
C VAL A 37 -14.54 -24.01 5.78
N PRO A 38 -14.97 -25.19 6.26
CA PRO A 38 -14.11 -26.37 6.35
C PRO A 38 -13.52 -26.78 5.00
N GLU A 39 -12.33 -27.37 5.03
CA GLU A 39 -11.68 -27.95 3.86
C GLU A 39 -12.57 -29.07 3.28
N GLY A 40 -12.99 -28.94 2.01
CA GLY A 40 -13.91 -29.87 1.35
C GLY A 40 -15.38 -29.42 1.23
N HIS A 41 -15.75 -28.23 1.72
CA HIS A 41 -17.08 -27.67 1.51
C HIS A 41 -17.34 -27.37 0.01
N PRO A 42 -18.58 -27.47 -0.52
CA PRO A 42 -18.88 -27.15 -1.93
C PRO A 42 -18.52 -25.71 -2.36
N LEU A 43 -18.50 -24.77 -1.42
CA LEU A 43 -18.01 -23.38 -1.63
C LEU A 43 -16.47 -23.29 -1.72
N TYR A 44 -15.76 -24.40 -1.60
CA TYR A 44 -14.32 -24.52 -1.79
C TYR A 44 -14.08 -24.93 -3.25
N PRO A 45 -13.96 -23.95 -4.17
CA PRO A 45 -12.75 -23.11 -4.31
C PRO A 45 -12.99 -21.59 -4.38
N ILE A 46 -14.21 -21.10 -4.12
CA ILE A 46 -14.54 -19.65 -4.13
C ILE A 46 -14.25 -18.98 -2.79
N PHE A 47 -14.18 -19.76 -1.71
CA PHE A 47 -13.73 -19.29 -0.41
C PHE A 47 -12.21 -19.13 -0.36
N CYS A 48 -11.74 -17.89 -0.22
CA CYS A 48 -10.35 -17.62 0.07
C CYS A 48 -10.15 -17.33 1.55
N ARG A 49 -9.29 -18.14 2.18
CA ARG A 49 -8.82 -17.88 3.55
C ARG A 49 -8.11 -16.53 3.60
N ARG A 50 -8.34 -15.78 4.69
CA ARG A 50 -7.62 -14.54 4.99
C ARG A 50 -6.12 -14.87 5.03
N PRO A 51 -5.28 -14.33 4.13
CA PRO A 51 -3.88 -14.69 4.08
C PRO A 51 -3.11 -14.08 5.25
N THR A 52 -2.12 -14.81 5.76
CA THR A 52 -1.10 -14.24 6.66
C THR A 52 0.11 -13.77 5.86
N VAL A 53 0.53 -12.54 6.09
CA VAL A 53 1.77 -11.94 5.62
C VAL A 53 2.78 -11.98 6.75
N ARG A 54 3.91 -12.65 6.52
CA ARG A 54 4.99 -12.83 7.47
C ARG A 54 6.09 -11.80 7.18
N ILE A 55 6.35 -10.93 8.15
CA ILE A 55 7.31 -9.83 8.04
C ILE A 55 8.46 -10.10 8.99
N LEU A 56 9.69 -10.02 8.48
CA LEU A 56 10.89 -10.05 9.29
C LEU A 56 11.41 -8.62 9.49
N PHE A 57 11.40 -8.13 10.72
CA PHE A 57 12.24 -7.00 11.10
C PHE A 57 13.66 -7.53 11.31
N TYR A 58 14.62 -6.99 10.56
CA TYR A 58 16.00 -7.46 10.57
C TYR A 58 16.95 -6.33 10.92
N THR A 59 17.76 -6.51 11.96
CA THR A 59 18.67 -5.48 12.48
C THR A 59 20.07 -6.03 12.69
N ASP A 60 21.05 -5.13 12.82
CA ASP A 60 22.43 -5.43 13.20
C ASP A 60 22.85 -4.65 14.47
N ASP A 61 21.89 -4.23 15.29
CA ASP A 61 22.19 -3.47 16.51
C ASP A 61 22.86 -4.31 17.60
N ARG A 62 24.19 -4.25 17.63
CA ARG A 62 25.03 -4.94 18.61
C ARG A 62 24.77 -4.55 20.06
N ARG A 63 24.15 -3.39 20.29
CA ARG A 63 23.79 -2.93 21.63
C ARG A 63 22.48 -3.55 22.12
N GLY A 64 21.78 -4.32 21.29
CA GLY A 64 20.52 -4.98 21.64
C GLY A 64 19.40 -3.98 21.96
N ARG A 65 19.41 -2.80 21.33
CA ARG A 65 18.41 -1.74 21.58
C ARG A 65 17.21 -1.83 20.65
N VAL A 66 17.41 -2.35 19.44
CA VAL A 66 16.32 -2.65 18.51
C VAL A 66 15.66 -3.96 18.94
N VAL A 67 14.61 -3.83 19.75
CA VAL A 67 13.85 -4.95 20.36
C VAL A 67 12.34 -4.70 20.30
N PHE A 68 11.54 -5.73 20.63
CA PHE A 68 10.09 -5.60 20.82
C PHE A 68 9.68 -5.25 22.27
N GLU A 69 10.64 -4.92 23.13
CA GLU A 69 10.36 -4.58 24.53
C GLU A 69 10.03 -3.08 24.66
N SER A 70 8.94 -2.78 25.36
CA SER A 70 8.21 -1.51 25.28
C SER A 70 8.88 -0.28 25.91
N ALA A 71 10.05 -0.43 26.51
CA ALA A 71 10.72 0.66 27.25
C ALA A 71 11.94 1.26 26.54
N GLN A 72 12.36 0.71 25.41
CA GLN A 72 13.57 1.17 24.72
C GLN A 72 13.25 2.20 23.64
N ASP A 73 14.02 3.29 23.63
CA ASP A 73 13.91 4.38 22.63
C ASP A 73 14.03 3.84 21.19
N PHE A 74 14.93 2.88 20.97
CA PHE A 74 15.17 2.26 19.66
C PHE A 74 14.31 1.01 19.41
N GLY A 75 13.34 0.73 20.29
CA GLY A 75 12.42 -0.37 20.13
C GLY A 75 11.49 -0.17 18.93
N VAL A 76 10.94 -1.28 18.43
CA VAL A 76 10.04 -1.32 17.25
C VAL A 76 8.68 -1.92 17.60
N ASN A 77 8.33 -2.02 18.88
CA ASN A 77 7.04 -2.55 19.30
C ASN A 77 5.89 -1.59 19.01
N HIS A 78 6.06 -0.26 19.12
CA HIS A 78 4.99 0.66 18.73
C HIS A 78 4.60 0.47 17.25
N LEU A 79 5.58 0.40 16.35
CA LEU A 79 5.35 0.07 14.95
C LEU A 79 4.58 -1.26 14.79
N ARG A 80 5.07 -2.34 15.42
CA ARG A 80 4.42 -3.66 15.36
C ARG A 80 2.98 -3.60 15.84
N ASP A 81 2.75 -2.98 17.00
CA ASP A 81 1.46 -2.92 17.66
C ASP A 81 0.48 -2.04 16.86
N LEU A 82 0.94 -0.99 16.19
CA LEU A 82 0.13 -0.20 15.26
C LEU A 82 -0.27 -1.02 14.02
N ILE A 83 0.64 -1.81 13.43
CA ILE A 83 0.32 -2.68 12.29
C ILE A 83 -0.70 -3.76 12.69
N ILE A 84 -0.47 -4.43 13.83
CA ILE A 84 -1.35 -5.50 14.32
C ILE A 84 -2.70 -4.94 14.78
N GLY A 85 -2.69 -3.83 15.53
CA GLY A 85 -3.89 -3.18 16.05
C GLY A 85 -4.76 -2.54 14.97
N ARG A 86 -4.17 -2.16 13.83
CA ARG A 86 -4.90 -1.64 12.65
C ARG A 86 -5.05 -2.63 11.51
N ASN A 87 -4.81 -3.90 11.79
CA ASN A 87 -4.80 -4.95 10.78
C ASN A 87 -6.12 -4.95 9.96
N PRO A 88 -6.07 -4.73 8.63
CA PRO A 88 -7.26 -4.77 7.79
C PRO A 88 -7.91 -6.15 7.82
N PHE A 89 -9.24 -6.21 7.79
CA PHE A 89 -10.00 -7.46 7.86
C PHE A 89 -9.63 -8.51 6.78
N TYR A 90 -8.98 -8.10 5.68
CA TYR A 90 -8.62 -8.96 4.57
C TYR A 90 -7.20 -9.55 4.61
N VAL A 91 -6.43 -9.30 5.67
CA VAL A 91 -5.05 -9.82 5.82
C VAL A 91 -4.72 -10.05 7.29
N ASN A 92 -3.85 -11.00 7.60
CA ASN A 92 -3.24 -11.15 8.91
C ASN A 92 -1.76 -10.78 8.82
N PHE A 93 -1.22 -10.12 9.84
CA PHE A 93 0.21 -9.84 9.94
C PHE A 93 0.85 -10.69 11.04
N GLN A 94 1.97 -11.31 10.70
CA GLN A 94 2.88 -11.93 11.66
C GLN A 94 4.22 -11.23 11.53
N ILE A 95 4.76 -10.70 12.62
CA ILE A 95 5.98 -9.91 12.62
C ILE A 95 6.97 -10.54 13.60
N ASP A 96 8.12 -10.97 13.08
CA ASP A 96 9.24 -11.45 13.88
C ASP A 96 10.37 -10.42 13.84
N LEU A 97 11.25 -10.42 14.84
CA LEU A 97 12.45 -9.60 14.88
C LEU A 97 13.67 -10.51 15.05
N ILE A 98 14.67 -10.34 14.18
CA ILE A 98 15.95 -11.02 14.29
C ILE A 98 17.06 -9.98 14.24
N ASN A 99 17.94 -10.03 15.22
CA ASN A 99 19.21 -9.33 15.17
C ASN A 99 20.30 -10.27 14.65
N ARG A 100 21.04 -9.79 13.64
CA ARG A 100 22.17 -10.48 13.01
C ARG A 100 23.17 -11.02 14.03
N HIS A 101 23.40 -10.28 15.12
CA HIS A 101 24.46 -10.55 16.09
C HIS A 101 23.98 -11.26 17.37
N ASP A 102 22.68 -11.58 17.49
CA ASP A 102 22.17 -12.31 18.65
C ASP A 102 22.74 -13.74 18.69
N GLY A 103 23.35 -14.12 19.81
CA GLY A 103 24.04 -15.40 19.95
C GLY A 103 25.46 -15.44 19.38
N GLY A 104 25.98 -14.31 18.89
CA GLY A 104 27.37 -14.17 18.43
C GLY A 104 27.49 -13.37 17.14
N HIS A 105 28.72 -12.95 16.81
CA HIS A 105 29.00 -12.15 15.60
C HIS A 105 28.47 -12.84 14.33
N ALA A 106 27.50 -12.19 13.66
CA ALA A 106 26.85 -12.70 12.46
C ALA A 106 26.28 -14.13 12.62
N ALA A 107 25.76 -14.48 13.80
CA ALA A 107 25.15 -15.79 14.06
C ALA A 107 23.87 -15.99 13.23
N ASN A 108 23.10 -14.93 12.97
CA ASN A 108 21.80 -15.01 12.30
C ASN A 108 21.86 -14.45 10.87
N LYS A 109 22.65 -15.08 9.99
CA LYS A 109 22.77 -14.68 8.58
C LYS A 109 21.48 -14.94 7.78
N LEU A 110 21.28 -14.14 6.74
CA LEU A 110 20.16 -14.26 5.80
C LEU A 110 20.36 -15.42 4.82
N THR A 111 20.11 -16.64 5.30
CA THR A 111 20.15 -17.86 4.49
C THR A 111 18.84 -18.07 3.72
N THR A 112 18.86 -18.86 2.63
CA THR A 112 17.64 -19.23 1.89
C THR A 112 16.57 -19.84 2.80
N ALA A 113 16.97 -20.67 3.78
CA ALA A 113 16.05 -21.29 4.73
C ALA A 113 15.37 -20.25 5.63
N LEU A 114 16.12 -19.25 6.11
CA LEU A 114 15.55 -18.16 6.90
C LEU A 114 14.61 -17.30 6.05
N LEU A 115 15.08 -16.86 4.88
CA LEU A 115 14.33 -16.00 3.97
C LEU A 115 13.00 -16.64 3.53
N GLY A 116 12.98 -17.95 3.25
CA GLY A 116 11.77 -18.69 2.83
C GLY A 116 10.64 -18.72 3.87
N ARG A 117 10.91 -18.32 5.12
CA ARG A 117 9.90 -18.18 6.17
C ARG A 117 9.12 -16.88 6.09
N TYR A 118 9.57 -15.90 5.31
CA TYR A 118 9.01 -14.56 5.31
C TYR A 118 8.59 -14.12 3.90
N ASP A 119 7.55 -13.30 3.88
CA ASP A 119 7.01 -12.68 2.68
C ASP A 119 7.64 -11.29 2.47
N GLN A 120 8.13 -10.68 3.56
CA GLN A 120 8.79 -9.37 3.57
C GLN A 120 9.96 -9.30 4.55
N ILE A 121 10.91 -8.41 4.28
CA ILE A 121 12.01 -8.09 5.20
C ILE A 121 12.14 -6.58 5.29
N TRP A 122 12.14 -6.08 6.53
CA TRP A 122 12.27 -4.68 6.86
C TRP A 122 13.60 -4.50 7.60
N PHE A 123 14.55 -3.84 6.94
CA PHE A 123 15.89 -3.65 7.47
C PHE A 123 15.91 -2.44 8.38
N PHE A 124 16.29 -2.62 9.64
CA PHE A 124 16.52 -1.58 10.65
C PHE A 124 17.99 -1.61 11.07
N GLY A 125 18.86 -1.24 10.14
CA GLY A 125 20.31 -1.28 10.33
C GLY A 125 20.83 -0.04 11.07
N VAL A 126 21.79 -0.26 11.97
CA VAL A 126 22.55 0.78 12.66
C VAL A 126 24.06 0.66 12.41
N GLY A 127 24.56 -0.50 11.99
CA GLY A 127 25.98 -0.70 11.70
C GLY A 127 26.44 -0.01 10.41
N GLN A 128 27.72 0.40 10.36
CA GLN A 128 28.29 1.14 9.22
C GLN A 128 29.10 0.25 8.25
N CYS A 129 29.96 -0.64 8.75
CA CYS A 129 30.83 -1.47 7.92
C CYS A 129 31.45 -2.66 8.69
N ASN A 130 32.22 -3.48 7.99
CA ASN A 130 33.11 -4.47 8.60
C ASN A 130 34.21 -3.81 9.44
N LEU A 131 34.57 -4.46 10.54
CA LEU A 131 35.59 -4.00 11.48
C LEU A 131 36.68 -5.06 11.69
N PRO A 132 37.90 -4.68 12.12
CA PRO A 132 38.92 -5.64 12.52
C PRO A 132 38.40 -6.60 13.60
N GLY A 133 38.55 -7.91 13.37
CA GLY A 133 38.02 -8.96 14.26
C GLY A 133 36.55 -9.31 14.04
N GLU A 134 35.82 -8.55 13.23
CA GLU A 134 34.39 -8.72 12.98
C GLU A 134 34.08 -8.57 11.47
N PRO A 135 34.60 -9.46 10.62
CA PRO A 135 34.62 -9.30 9.16
C PRO A 135 33.27 -9.54 8.45
N GLU A 136 32.17 -9.62 9.22
CA GLU A 136 30.83 -9.99 8.71
C GLU A 136 29.71 -9.13 9.30
N ASN A 137 30.02 -7.88 9.64
CA ASN A 137 28.96 -6.88 9.86
C ASN A 137 28.18 -6.66 8.59
N GLU A 138 28.91 -6.61 7.47
CA GLU A 138 28.31 -6.52 6.17
C GLU A 138 27.75 -7.86 5.73
N LEU A 139 26.70 -7.81 4.91
CA LEU A 139 26.15 -9.00 4.28
C LEU A 139 27.21 -9.70 3.45
N THR A 140 27.33 -11.01 3.60
CA THR A 140 28.27 -11.83 2.82
C THR A 140 27.77 -12.06 1.39
N ASN A 141 28.65 -12.51 0.48
CA ASN A 141 28.25 -12.84 -0.90
C ASN A 141 27.12 -13.89 -0.94
N ALA A 142 27.14 -14.87 -0.03
CA ALA A 142 26.13 -15.90 0.05
C ALA A 142 24.76 -15.33 0.46
N GLU A 143 24.72 -14.40 1.42
CA GLU A 143 23.49 -13.71 1.82
C GLU A 143 22.94 -12.83 0.71
N VAL A 144 23.81 -12.10 0.01
CA VAL A 144 23.40 -11.26 -1.13
C VAL A 144 22.81 -12.12 -2.26
N ALA A 145 23.39 -13.29 -2.54
CA ALA A 145 22.85 -14.23 -3.54
C ALA A 145 21.49 -14.81 -3.10
N ALA A 146 21.35 -15.17 -1.83
CA ALA A 146 20.09 -15.66 -1.26
C ALA A 146 18.99 -14.58 -1.31
N LEU A 147 19.33 -13.34 -0.94
CA LEU A 147 18.44 -12.18 -1.04
C LEU A 147 18.04 -11.90 -2.49
N SER A 148 19.00 -11.91 -3.43
CA SER A 148 18.72 -11.67 -4.85
C SER A 148 17.65 -12.63 -5.37
N THR A 149 17.79 -13.92 -5.02
CA THR A 149 16.81 -14.95 -5.38
C THR A 149 15.46 -14.72 -4.70
N TRP A 150 15.46 -14.48 -3.38
CA TRP A 150 14.24 -14.30 -2.60
C TRP A 150 13.46 -13.02 -2.99
N MET A 151 14.15 -11.92 -3.29
CA MET A 151 13.55 -10.67 -3.78
C MET A 151 12.92 -10.79 -5.18
N GLY A 152 13.07 -11.94 -5.85
CA GLY A 152 12.24 -12.31 -6.98
C GLY A 152 10.75 -12.45 -6.63
N GLN A 153 10.42 -12.60 -5.34
CA GLN A 153 9.02 -12.71 -4.88
C GLN A 153 8.75 -11.89 -3.61
N GLY A 154 9.74 -11.73 -2.73
CA GLY A 154 9.61 -11.03 -1.44
C GLY A 154 9.73 -9.51 -1.53
N GLY A 155 9.06 -8.81 -0.61
CA GLY A 155 9.10 -7.34 -0.51
C GLY A 155 10.13 -6.81 0.48
N VAL A 156 10.75 -5.67 0.19
CA VAL A 156 11.78 -5.06 1.05
C VAL A 156 11.39 -3.65 1.49
N LEU A 157 11.47 -3.40 2.80
CA LEU A 157 11.66 -2.05 3.33
C LEU A 157 13.15 -1.88 3.65
N MET A 158 13.76 -0.85 3.07
CA MET A 158 15.16 -0.50 3.29
C MET A 158 15.25 0.86 3.98
N THR A 159 15.65 0.87 5.25
CA THR A 159 15.94 2.10 5.98
C THR A 159 17.44 2.20 6.27
N GLY A 160 17.83 3.32 6.85
CA GLY A 160 19.16 3.60 7.38
C GLY A 160 19.04 4.93 8.11
N ASP A 161 20.13 5.68 8.26
CA ASP A 161 20.02 7.06 8.73
C ASP A 161 21.14 7.92 8.15
N HIS A 162 21.32 9.14 8.66
CA HIS A 162 22.50 9.96 8.40
C HIS A 162 23.84 9.23 8.59
N ALA A 163 24.91 9.89 8.15
CA ALA A 163 26.28 9.47 8.29
C ALA A 163 26.95 9.89 9.60
N ASP A 164 27.65 8.93 10.18
CA ASP A 164 28.59 9.13 11.27
C ASP A 164 30.03 9.03 10.76
N PRO A 165 31.02 9.56 11.51
CA PRO A 165 32.42 9.32 11.22
C PRO A 165 32.72 7.84 11.02
N ARG A 166 33.51 7.53 9.99
CA ARG A 166 33.97 6.18 9.70
C ARG A 166 34.60 5.57 10.95
N PRO A 167 34.17 4.36 11.38
CA PRO A 167 34.72 3.73 12.57
C PRO A 167 36.25 3.57 12.51
N THR A 168 36.91 3.72 13.65
CA THR A 168 38.35 3.48 13.75
C THR A 168 38.68 2.04 13.33
N GLY A 169 39.65 1.88 12.43
CA GLY A 169 40.07 0.57 11.91
C GLY A 169 39.24 0.05 10.74
N ALA A 170 38.18 0.75 10.32
CA ALA A 170 37.48 0.46 9.07
C ALA A 170 38.42 0.64 7.87
N ALA A 171 38.12 -0.04 6.76
CA ALA A 171 38.94 0.01 5.55
C ALA A 171 39.17 1.46 5.08
N ALA A 172 40.42 1.77 4.70
CA ALA A 172 40.82 3.11 4.25
C ALA A 172 40.21 3.54 2.91
N SER A 173 39.63 2.58 2.16
CA SER A 173 38.96 2.84 0.89
C SER A 173 37.53 3.36 1.04
N LEU A 174 36.97 3.31 2.25
CA LEU A 174 35.64 3.82 2.55
C LEU A 174 35.69 5.32 2.81
N ASP A 175 34.60 6.03 2.51
CA ASP A 175 34.46 7.45 2.83
C ASP A 175 34.62 7.73 4.34
N ASP A 176 35.03 8.95 4.70
CA ASP A 176 35.19 9.36 6.09
C ASP A 176 33.86 9.51 6.84
N LEU A 177 32.73 9.54 6.12
CA LEU A 177 31.38 9.50 6.66
C LEU A 177 30.63 8.28 6.11
N LEU A 178 30.12 7.43 7.00
CA LEU A 178 29.34 6.24 6.63
C LEU A 178 27.94 6.30 7.26
N ASN A 179 26.91 6.10 6.45
CA ASN A 179 25.51 6.14 6.87
C ASN A 179 25.18 4.97 7.80
N LEU A 180 24.41 5.24 8.85
CA LEU A 180 23.91 4.19 9.74
C LEU A 180 23.05 3.20 8.95
N GLY A 181 23.22 1.92 9.26
CA GLY A 181 22.59 0.81 8.54
C GLY A 181 23.26 0.42 7.24
N ARG A 182 24.33 1.11 6.81
CA ARG A 182 25.13 0.74 5.64
C ARG A 182 25.58 -0.72 5.70
N ALA A 183 25.98 -1.24 6.86
CA ALA A 183 26.53 -2.59 6.95
C ALA A 183 25.58 -3.65 6.36
N ILE A 184 24.31 -3.63 6.76
CA ILE A 184 23.31 -4.56 6.23
C ILE A 184 22.51 -4.04 5.04
N GLY A 185 22.59 -2.75 4.71
CA GLY A 185 21.76 -2.13 3.67
C GLY A 185 22.41 -2.02 2.29
N HIS A 186 23.67 -1.61 2.21
CA HIS A 186 24.28 -1.19 0.92
C HIS A 186 24.43 -2.32 -0.11
N ARG A 187 24.44 -3.57 0.37
CA ARG A 187 24.60 -4.76 -0.48
C ARG A 187 23.29 -5.43 -0.84
N VAL A 188 22.15 -4.94 -0.35
CA VAL A 188 20.84 -5.55 -0.67
C VAL A 188 20.51 -5.27 -2.14
N PRO A 189 20.31 -6.31 -2.98
CA PRO A 189 20.09 -6.12 -4.42
C PRO A 189 18.94 -5.16 -4.72
N ARG A 190 19.14 -4.19 -5.63
CA ARG A 190 18.23 -3.07 -5.95
C ARG A 190 17.95 -2.10 -4.79
N ALA A 191 17.55 -2.60 -3.62
CA ALA A 191 17.15 -1.77 -2.48
C ALA A 191 18.32 -0.95 -1.92
N GLY A 192 19.53 -1.52 -1.91
CA GLY A 192 20.76 -0.84 -1.54
C GLY A 192 21.14 0.28 -2.51
N GLU A 193 20.62 0.31 -3.73
CA GLU A 193 20.89 1.39 -4.69
C GLU A 193 19.94 2.60 -4.50
N LEU A 194 18.90 2.46 -3.67
CA LEU A 194 17.89 3.51 -3.43
C LEU A 194 18.27 4.46 -2.28
N ARG A 195 19.42 4.25 -1.64
CA ARG A 195 19.93 5.05 -0.54
C ARG A 195 21.39 5.44 -0.81
N LYS A 196 21.76 6.62 -0.31
CA LYS A 196 23.17 7.00 -0.19
C LYS A 196 23.73 6.35 1.07
N TRP A 197 24.87 5.69 0.96
CA TRP A 197 25.49 4.98 2.08
C TRP A 197 26.81 5.59 2.56
N GLU A 198 27.45 6.39 1.74
CA GLU A 198 28.77 6.98 2.01
C GLU A 198 28.72 8.49 1.72
N GLY A 199 29.40 9.27 2.55
CA GLY A 199 29.36 10.72 2.54
C GLY A 199 28.09 11.31 3.18
N PRO A 200 27.88 12.63 3.03
CA PRO A 200 26.77 13.36 3.65
C PRO A 200 25.39 12.98 3.12
N PRO A 201 24.29 13.22 3.86
CA PRO A 201 24.19 14.03 5.08
C PRO A 201 24.75 13.31 6.31
N GLY A 202 25.31 14.07 7.25
CA GLY A 202 25.80 13.57 8.55
C GLY A 202 24.97 14.08 9.74
N ALA A 203 25.45 13.85 10.96
CA ALA A 203 24.79 14.28 12.21
C ALA A 203 24.99 15.77 12.56
N LEU A 204 25.81 16.52 11.82
CA LEU A 204 26.16 17.89 12.20
C LEU A 204 25.25 18.90 11.51
N ALA A 205 24.91 19.99 12.20
CA ALA A 205 23.87 20.91 11.75
C ALA A 205 24.08 21.49 10.34
N GLY A 206 25.33 21.79 9.96
CA GLY A 206 25.66 22.32 8.63
C GLY A 206 25.68 21.29 7.50
N ASN A 207 25.41 20.02 7.82
CA ASN A 207 25.54 18.89 6.90
C ASN A 207 24.50 17.80 7.14
N SER A 208 23.47 18.05 7.95
CA SER A 208 22.37 17.12 8.19
C SER A 208 21.14 17.56 7.41
N HIS A 209 20.16 16.67 7.36
CA HIS A 209 18.81 17.00 6.93
C HIS A 209 17.91 16.99 8.16
N ASN A 210 17.33 18.14 8.51
CA ASN A 210 16.55 18.28 9.75
C ASN A 210 15.07 18.58 9.47
N THR A 211 14.18 17.64 9.72
CA THR A 211 12.72 17.78 9.51
C THR A 211 11.97 18.28 10.72
N GLN A 212 12.67 18.56 11.83
CA GLN A 212 12.04 18.89 13.10
C GLN A 212 11.27 20.20 13.03
N GLU A 213 10.01 20.16 13.46
CA GLU A 213 9.19 21.34 13.51
C GLU A 213 9.50 22.13 14.80
N PRO A 214 9.65 23.47 14.74
CA PRO A 214 9.88 24.25 15.94
C PRO A 214 8.65 24.21 16.87
N ASP A 215 8.86 23.82 18.13
CA ASP A 215 7.83 23.80 19.19
C ASP A 215 7.92 25.01 20.16
N GLY A 216 8.79 25.97 19.85
CA GLY A 216 9.11 27.10 20.73
C GLY A 216 10.48 27.01 21.40
N VAL A 217 11.25 25.93 21.19
CA VAL A 217 12.68 25.88 21.57
C VAL A 217 13.56 26.76 20.67
N ASN A 218 14.70 27.19 21.22
CA ASN A 218 15.65 28.09 20.54
C ASN A 218 16.55 27.40 19.49
N SER A 219 16.52 26.06 19.40
CA SER A 219 17.36 25.28 18.48
C SER A 219 16.58 24.10 17.91
N LEU A 220 16.61 23.96 16.58
CA LEU A 220 16.06 22.78 15.88
C LEU A 220 16.98 21.56 15.98
N ASP A 221 18.19 21.69 16.51
CA ASP A 221 19.08 20.56 16.75
C ASP A 221 18.94 20.10 18.22
N ASN A 222 17.70 19.81 18.63
CA ASN A 222 17.38 19.42 20.01
C ASN A 222 16.75 18.03 20.06
N LEU A 223 17.44 17.10 20.74
CA LEU A 223 17.02 15.68 20.85
C LEU A 223 15.67 15.50 21.54
N THR A 224 15.17 16.50 22.28
CA THR A 224 13.83 16.45 22.87
C THR A 224 12.71 16.73 21.89
N LEU A 225 12.99 17.19 20.67
CA LEU A 225 11.97 17.39 19.65
C LEU A 225 11.62 16.07 18.95
N GLN A 226 12.54 15.10 18.92
CA GLN A 226 12.32 13.88 18.16
C GLN A 226 11.26 12.96 18.78
N ASP A 227 10.83 13.23 20.02
CA ASP A 227 9.77 12.48 20.72
C ASP A 227 8.57 13.36 21.10
N ASP A 228 8.40 14.50 20.43
CA ASP A 228 7.25 15.38 20.60
C ASP A 228 6.02 14.92 19.79
N ALA A 229 4.95 15.71 19.85
CA ALA A 229 3.68 15.41 19.17
C ALA A 229 3.53 16.08 17.79
N ILE A 230 4.56 16.75 17.29
CA ILE A 230 4.53 17.58 16.09
C ILE A 230 5.18 16.81 14.93
N PRO A 231 4.39 16.34 13.94
CA PRO A 231 4.96 15.60 12.83
C PRO A 231 5.57 16.53 11.78
N GLN A 232 6.54 16.03 11.02
CA GLN A 232 6.96 16.69 9.79
C GLN A 232 5.84 16.61 8.73
N ARG A 233 5.71 17.67 7.93
CA ARG A 233 4.78 17.70 6.80
C ARG A 233 5.41 17.18 5.52
N LEU A 234 4.68 16.31 4.82
CA LEU A 234 5.11 15.70 3.57
C LEU A 234 4.54 16.42 2.35
N ILE A 235 5.40 16.58 1.34
CA ILE A 235 4.99 16.87 -0.04
C ILE A 235 4.82 15.53 -0.73
N LEU A 236 3.64 15.25 -1.30
CA LEU A 236 3.32 13.95 -1.89
C LEU A 236 3.29 14.02 -3.42
N LYS A 237 3.87 13.02 -4.08
CA LYS A 237 3.75 12.90 -5.54
C LYS A 237 2.30 12.64 -5.91
N GLN A 238 1.76 13.45 -6.82
CA GLN A 238 0.39 13.31 -7.29
C GLN A 238 0.36 12.52 -8.60
N TYR A 239 -0.42 11.45 -8.63
CA TYR A 239 -0.68 10.64 -9.81
C TYR A 239 -2.03 11.04 -10.38
N PRO A 240 -2.12 11.45 -11.65
CA PRO A 240 -3.40 11.78 -12.26
C PRO A 240 -4.25 10.50 -12.29
N LEU A 241 -5.45 10.59 -11.72
CA LEU A 241 -6.49 9.60 -11.94
C LEU A 241 -7.04 9.88 -13.33
N ARG A 242 -6.95 8.89 -14.22
CA ARG A 242 -7.62 8.96 -15.53
C ARG A 242 -9.13 8.90 -15.25
N GLY A 243 -9.74 10.07 -15.11
CA GLY A 243 -11.12 10.26 -14.70
C GLY A 243 -11.99 10.89 -15.78
N TYR A 244 -13.28 10.61 -15.65
CA TYR A 244 -14.37 10.83 -16.59
C TYR A 244 -14.57 12.24 -17.15
N PHE A 245 -15.41 12.28 -18.19
CA PHE A 245 -16.03 13.48 -18.70
C PHE A 245 -16.75 14.25 -17.57
N PRO A 246 -16.60 15.58 -17.50
CA PRO A 246 -15.85 16.38 -18.44
C PRO A 246 -14.35 16.43 -18.14
N ARG A 247 -13.54 16.45 -19.22
CA ARG A 247 -12.06 16.42 -19.22
C ARG A 247 -11.37 17.54 -18.40
N TRP A 248 -12.10 18.50 -17.85
CA TRP A 248 -11.57 19.62 -17.07
C TRP A 248 -11.35 19.31 -15.58
N VAL A 249 -11.91 18.22 -15.04
CA VAL A 249 -11.67 17.83 -13.63
C VAL A 249 -10.51 16.82 -13.57
N ILE A 250 -9.28 17.33 -13.48
CA ILE A 250 -8.11 16.47 -13.23
C ILE A 250 -8.16 16.03 -11.77
N ARG A 251 -8.62 14.81 -11.53
CA ARG A 251 -8.47 14.16 -10.23
C ARG A 251 -7.06 13.62 -10.12
N SER A 252 -6.47 13.68 -8.94
CA SER A 252 -5.20 13.04 -8.64
C SER A 252 -5.26 12.33 -7.30
N ARG A 253 -4.31 11.42 -7.07
CA ARG A 253 -4.12 10.74 -5.80
C ARG A 253 -2.63 10.62 -5.45
N PRO A 254 -2.26 10.46 -4.18
CA PRO A 254 -0.91 10.09 -3.83
C PRO A 254 -0.60 8.63 -4.18
N HIS A 255 0.66 8.22 -4.01
CA HIS A 255 1.06 6.81 -4.10
C HIS A 255 0.28 5.96 -3.08
N PRO A 256 -0.05 4.68 -3.34
CA PRO A 256 -0.83 3.84 -2.42
C PRO A 256 -0.32 3.80 -0.98
N LEU A 257 0.99 3.90 -0.77
CA LEU A 257 1.60 4.03 0.56
C LEU A 257 1.01 5.18 1.39
N PHE A 258 0.67 6.29 0.73
CA PHE A 258 0.23 7.54 1.36
C PHE A 258 -1.29 7.76 1.23
N CYS A 259 -2.06 6.70 1.06
CA CYS A 259 -3.52 6.77 1.02
C CYS A 259 -4.11 6.32 2.37
N GLY A 260 -4.48 7.28 3.22
CA GLY A 260 -5.14 7.01 4.49
C GLY A 260 -6.66 6.83 4.32
N ARG A 261 -7.31 6.31 5.35
CA ARG A 261 -8.77 6.14 5.39
C ARG A 261 -9.50 7.49 5.37
N SER A 262 -8.91 8.50 6.01
CA SER A 262 -9.44 9.87 6.11
C SER A 262 -8.90 10.81 5.02
N GLY A 263 -8.12 10.31 4.06
CA GLY A 263 -7.50 11.10 3.01
C GLY A 263 -5.99 10.86 2.88
N PRO A 264 -5.28 11.68 2.09
CA PRO A 264 -3.83 11.55 1.91
C PRO A 264 -3.06 11.65 3.24
N ILE A 265 -2.12 10.72 3.46
CA ILE A 265 -1.21 10.73 4.60
C ILE A 265 -0.11 11.76 4.30
N ARG A 266 -0.16 12.91 4.97
CA ARG A 266 0.73 14.06 4.72
C ARG A 266 1.71 14.32 5.86
N VAL A 267 1.91 13.35 6.72
CA VAL A 267 2.70 13.48 7.95
C VAL A 267 3.58 12.27 8.15
N PHE A 268 4.78 12.49 8.67
CA PHE A 268 5.66 11.47 9.23
C PHE A 268 6.16 11.94 10.61
N PRO A 269 6.69 11.03 11.45
CA PRO A 269 7.56 11.44 12.54
C PRO A 269 8.70 12.31 12.01
N ASP A 270 9.13 13.32 12.76
CA ASP A 270 10.27 14.15 12.38
C ASP A 270 11.59 13.62 12.96
N HIS A 271 12.70 14.12 12.42
CA HIS A 271 14.04 13.80 12.88
C HIS A 271 15.07 14.84 12.39
N MET A 272 16.11 15.10 13.20
CA MET A 272 17.13 16.12 12.92
C MET A 272 18.25 15.69 11.96
N HIS A 273 18.42 14.39 11.75
CA HIS A 273 19.53 13.82 10.96
C HIS A 273 19.03 12.76 9.96
N GLU A 274 18.17 13.17 9.04
CA GLU A 274 17.67 12.28 8.01
C GLU A 274 18.78 11.86 7.04
N GLY A 275 18.72 10.61 6.57
CA GLY A 275 19.56 10.13 5.48
C GLY A 275 19.12 10.67 4.11
N GLN A 276 19.80 10.23 3.05
CA GLN A 276 19.50 10.64 1.68
C GLN A 276 19.09 9.46 0.81
N LEU A 277 17.97 9.60 0.11
CA LEU A 277 17.54 8.67 -0.92
C LEU A 277 18.17 9.00 -2.29
N LEU A 278 18.39 7.97 -3.09
CA LEU A 278 18.93 8.05 -4.44
C LEU A 278 18.02 7.31 -5.43
N ILE A 279 17.97 7.82 -6.66
CA ILE A 279 17.41 7.10 -7.80
C ILE A 279 18.58 6.85 -8.76
N PRO A 280 18.92 5.59 -9.08
CA PRO A 280 20.00 5.28 -10.00
C PRO A 280 19.82 6.00 -11.35
N SER A 281 20.92 6.45 -11.94
CA SER A 281 20.91 7.09 -13.26
C SER A 281 20.73 6.11 -14.41
N SER A 282 20.87 4.80 -14.16
CA SER A 282 20.68 3.73 -15.13
C SER A 282 20.03 2.51 -14.48
N PHE A 283 19.33 1.72 -15.29
CA PHE A 283 18.61 0.53 -14.83
C PHE A 283 19.02 -0.71 -15.64
N PRO A 284 20.20 -1.30 -15.38
CA PRO A 284 20.64 -2.50 -16.09
C PRO A 284 19.64 -3.66 -15.87
N PRO A 285 19.19 -4.37 -16.93
CA PRO A 285 18.18 -5.43 -16.81
C PRO A 285 18.53 -6.57 -15.84
N GLN A 286 19.83 -6.80 -15.60
CA GLN A 286 20.30 -7.83 -14.67
C GLN A 286 19.99 -7.48 -13.20
N THR A 287 19.94 -6.18 -12.88
CA THR A 287 19.62 -5.67 -11.54
C THR A 287 18.14 -5.25 -11.48
N TRP A 288 17.69 -4.53 -12.50
CA TRP A 288 16.36 -3.94 -12.61
C TRP A 288 15.60 -4.62 -13.77
N PRO A 289 14.92 -5.75 -13.54
CA PRO A 289 14.35 -6.55 -14.62
C PRO A 289 13.21 -5.83 -15.34
N SER A 290 13.03 -6.15 -16.62
CA SER A 290 11.94 -5.64 -17.45
C SER A 290 10.72 -6.57 -17.41
N GLY A 291 9.53 -5.99 -17.39
CA GLY A 291 8.28 -6.73 -17.59
C GLY A 291 7.88 -6.85 -19.06
N PRO A 292 6.80 -7.58 -19.36
CA PRO A 292 6.28 -7.72 -20.72
C PRO A 292 5.90 -6.39 -21.39
N ALA A 293 5.50 -5.39 -20.59
CA ALA A 293 5.05 -4.10 -21.10
C ALA A 293 6.14 -3.03 -21.04
N LYS A 294 6.86 -2.92 -19.92
CA LYS A 294 7.94 -1.95 -19.71
C LYS A 294 8.85 -2.36 -18.56
N GLN A 295 10.01 -1.71 -18.49
CA GLN A 295 10.87 -1.76 -17.30
C GLN A 295 10.30 -0.85 -16.21
N PRO A 296 9.94 -1.38 -15.03
CA PRO A 296 9.60 -0.55 -13.88
C PRO A 296 10.85 0.21 -13.41
N VAL A 297 10.67 1.46 -12.99
CA VAL A 297 11.74 2.31 -12.45
C VAL A 297 11.35 2.78 -11.05
N PRO A 298 12.31 2.87 -10.11
CA PRO A 298 12.06 3.45 -8.81
C PRO A 298 11.77 4.95 -8.93
N GLU A 299 10.99 5.48 -7.99
CA GLU A 299 10.67 6.91 -7.94
C GLU A 299 10.55 7.40 -6.50
N ILE A 300 10.85 8.69 -6.28
CA ILE A 300 10.50 9.37 -5.03
C ILE A 300 8.99 9.64 -5.01
N VAL A 301 8.33 9.22 -3.93
CA VAL A 301 6.87 9.31 -3.77
C VAL A 301 6.44 10.29 -2.69
N ALA A 302 7.36 10.65 -1.78
CA ALA A 302 7.18 11.68 -0.77
C ALA A 302 8.49 12.44 -0.51
N TRP A 303 8.36 13.72 -0.19
CA TRP A 303 9.47 14.61 0.17
C TRP A 303 9.21 15.27 1.52
N GLY A 304 10.28 15.45 2.28
CA GLY A 304 10.34 16.27 3.47
C GLY A 304 11.02 17.61 3.18
N THR A 305 11.05 18.48 4.17
CA THR A 305 11.67 19.80 4.09
C THR A 305 12.64 19.98 5.25
N ASP A 306 13.91 20.29 4.96
CA ASP A 306 14.86 20.72 5.98
C ASP A 306 14.39 22.07 6.55
N LYS A 307 14.11 22.12 7.85
CA LYS A 307 13.49 23.27 8.51
C LYS A 307 14.44 24.42 8.81
N ARG A 308 15.75 24.19 8.71
CA ARG A 308 16.77 25.24 8.87
C ARG A 308 17.02 25.96 7.55
N THR A 309 16.99 25.23 6.44
CA THR A 309 17.41 25.73 5.12
C THR A 309 16.26 25.89 4.12
N GLY A 310 15.12 25.22 4.35
CA GLY A 310 14.01 25.12 3.41
C GLY A 310 14.24 24.14 2.24
N ALA A 311 15.37 23.41 2.23
CA ALA A 311 15.68 22.46 1.18
C ALA A 311 14.70 21.27 1.18
N VAL A 312 14.29 20.82 0.00
CA VAL A 312 13.35 19.70 -0.17
C VAL A 312 14.10 18.49 -0.71
N TYR A 313 13.89 17.32 -0.08
CA TYR A 313 14.54 16.07 -0.46
C TYR A 313 13.60 14.88 -0.28
N GLY A 314 13.90 13.78 -0.97
CA GLY A 314 13.07 12.58 -0.92
C GLY A 314 13.20 11.86 0.40
N VAL A 315 12.07 11.59 1.06
CA VAL A 315 12.00 10.81 2.31
C VAL A 315 11.49 9.39 2.08
N THR A 316 10.79 9.15 0.97
CA THR A 316 10.35 7.80 0.58
C THR A 316 10.50 7.59 -0.92
N ALA A 317 11.19 6.50 -1.29
CA ALA A 317 11.27 5.98 -2.64
C ALA A 317 10.54 4.65 -2.73
N ALA A 318 9.86 4.40 -3.86
CA ALA A 318 9.15 3.16 -4.10
C ALA A 318 9.56 2.58 -5.47
N TYR A 319 9.63 1.25 -5.54
CA TYR A 319 9.81 0.48 -6.77
C TYR A 319 8.74 -0.62 -6.84
N ASP A 320 7.84 -0.51 -7.82
CA ASP A 320 6.85 -1.55 -8.09
C ASP A 320 7.39 -2.57 -9.11
N GLY A 321 8.05 -3.61 -8.60
CA GLY A 321 8.60 -4.70 -9.40
C GLY A 321 7.57 -5.67 -10.00
N SER A 322 6.28 -5.53 -9.65
CA SER A 322 5.27 -6.54 -9.96
C SER A 322 5.06 -6.76 -11.46
N VAL A 323 5.19 -5.71 -12.28
CA VAL A 323 5.10 -5.81 -13.75
C VAL A 323 6.26 -6.60 -14.36
N ALA A 324 7.42 -6.62 -13.69
CA ALA A 324 8.59 -7.42 -14.05
C ALA A 324 8.65 -8.77 -13.35
N GLY A 325 7.58 -9.15 -12.62
CA GLY A 325 7.51 -10.42 -11.91
C GLY A 325 8.47 -10.52 -10.71
N VAL A 326 8.90 -9.39 -10.15
CA VAL A 326 9.78 -9.35 -8.97
C VAL A 326 9.16 -8.58 -7.82
N GLY A 327 9.74 -8.75 -6.62
CA GLY A 327 9.30 -8.09 -5.40
C GLY A 327 9.35 -6.57 -5.46
N ARG A 328 8.52 -5.94 -4.62
CA ARG A 328 8.44 -4.49 -4.43
C ARG A 328 9.45 -4.01 -3.40
N ILE A 329 9.88 -2.77 -3.51
CA ILE A 329 10.84 -2.16 -2.60
C ILE A 329 10.34 -0.78 -2.17
N VAL A 330 10.42 -0.49 -0.88
CA VAL A 330 10.37 0.86 -0.33
C VAL A 330 11.72 1.16 0.28
N ALA A 331 12.28 2.33 -0.03
CA ALA A 331 13.41 2.88 0.70
C ALA A 331 12.98 4.16 1.41
N ASP A 332 13.39 4.31 2.65
CA ASP A 332 13.00 5.42 3.52
C ASP A 332 14.25 6.15 4.03
N SER A 333 14.23 7.49 4.12
CA SER A 333 15.38 8.33 4.49
C SER A 333 15.95 7.99 5.86
N THR A 334 15.11 7.64 6.84
CA THR A 334 15.53 7.33 8.20
C THR A 334 14.75 6.15 8.81
N TRP A 335 15.39 5.38 9.70
CA TRP A 335 14.67 4.45 10.58
C TRP A 335 13.95 5.17 11.73
N HIS A 336 14.25 6.45 12.00
CA HIS A 336 13.55 7.23 13.04
C HIS A 336 12.05 7.35 12.76
N HIS A 337 11.59 7.22 11.52
CA HIS A 337 10.16 7.14 11.19
C HIS A 337 9.44 5.92 11.77
N TYR A 338 10.15 4.99 12.41
CA TYR A 338 9.64 3.67 12.79
C TYR A 338 9.94 3.30 14.26
N PHE A 339 10.82 4.04 14.94
CA PHE A 339 11.27 3.70 16.30
C PHE A 339 10.40 4.34 17.38
N ASN A 340 10.31 3.66 18.52
CA ASN A 340 9.48 4.07 19.64
C ASN A 340 9.72 5.51 20.09
N VAL A 341 10.98 5.97 20.10
CA VAL A 341 11.33 7.33 20.51
C VAL A 341 10.58 8.36 19.68
N ASN A 342 10.42 8.15 18.38
CA ASN A 342 9.68 9.06 17.51
C ASN A 342 8.18 8.80 17.47
N LEU A 343 7.70 7.64 17.92
CA LEU A 343 6.28 7.30 17.90
C LEU A 343 5.55 7.60 19.21
N ARG A 344 6.27 7.59 20.33
CA ARG A 344 5.65 7.73 21.68
C ARG A 344 5.07 9.11 21.94
N GLY A 345 5.56 10.15 21.26
CA GLY A 345 5.11 11.52 21.41
C GLY A 345 3.73 11.79 20.80
N PHE A 346 3.30 10.96 19.84
CA PHE A 346 2.02 11.15 19.18
C PHE A 346 0.85 10.61 20.02
N PRO A 347 -0.08 11.47 20.47
CA PRO A 347 -1.29 10.98 21.13
C PRO A 347 -2.20 10.24 20.14
N LEU A 348 -3.10 9.42 20.67
CA LEU A 348 -4.19 8.84 19.88
C LEU A 348 -4.97 9.96 19.16
N GLY A 349 -5.19 9.79 17.86
CA GLY A 349 -5.88 10.77 17.03
C GLY A 349 -5.33 10.82 15.61
N THR A 350 -5.80 11.80 14.82
CA THR A 350 -5.59 11.87 13.37
C THR A 350 -4.14 11.73 12.90
N THR A 351 -3.17 12.28 13.64
CA THR A 351 -1.75 12.17 13.26
C THR A 351 -1.25 10.74 13.37
N LEU A 352 -1.41 10.12 14.55
CA LEU A 352 -1.02 8.73 14.77
C LEU A 352 -1.83 7.79 13.86
N ASP A 353 -3.09 8.13 13.58
CA ASP A 353 -3.93 7.38 12.65
C ASP A 353 -3.35 7.35 11.23
N ASN A 354 -2.91 8.50 10.73
CA ASN A 354 -2.29 8.62 9.42
C ASN A 354 -0.95 7.86 9.35
N ILE A 355 -0.12 7.96 10.39
CA ILE A 355 1.15 7.23 10.50
C ILE A 355 0.89 5.72 10.54
N SER A 356 -0.11 5.28 11.29
CA SER A 356 -0.50 3.87 11.37
C SER A 356 -1.06 3.35 10.05
N ASP A 357 -1.88 4.15 9.35
CA ASP A 357 -2.36 3.81 8.01
C ASP A 357 -1.19 3.67 7.02
N TYR A 358 -0.13 4.47 7.13
CA TYR A 358 1.09 4.31 6.31
C TYR A 358 1.76 2.95 6.58
N TYR A 359 1.93 2.55 7.84
CA TYR A 359 2.55 1.26 8.15
C TYR A 359 1.74 0.06 7.66
N VAL A 360 0.41 0.13 7.78
CA VAL A 360 -0.48 -0.90 7.23
C VAL A 360 -0.41 -0.92 5.70
N ASN A 361 -0.44 0.26 5.05
CA ASN A 361 -0.29 0.36 3.60
C ASN A 361 1.06 -0.19 3.15
N LEU A 362 2.13 0.06 3.89
CA LEU A 362 3.46 -0.46 3.61
C LEU A 362 3.48 -2.00 3.66
N ALA A 363 2.90 -2.59 4.71
CA ALA A 363 2.77 -4.03 4.85
C ALA A 363 1.87 -4.67 3.78
N VAL A 364 0.78 -4.03 3.37
CA VAL A 364 -0.04 -4.53 2.26
C VAL A 364 0.70 -4.38 0.93
N TRP A 365 1.28 -3.21 0.66
CA TRP A 365 1.88 -2.87 -0.62
C TRP A 365 3.13 -3.70 -0.91
N LEU A 366 3.99 -3.94 0.08
CA LEU A 366 5.18 -4.79 -0.06
C LEU A 366 4.87 -6.28 -0.20
N SER A 367 3.62 -6.70 0.02
CA SER A 367 3.28 -8.13 -0.03
C SER A 367 3.48 -8.73 -1.43
N PRO A 368 4.00 -9.99 -1.51
CA PRO A 368 4.12 -10.71 -2.77
C PRO A 368 2.80 -10.74 -3.54
N THR A 369 2.86 -10.76 -4.88
CA THR A 369 1.66 -10.79 -5.73
C THR A 369 0.70 -11.90 -5.33
N ALA A 370 1.19 -13.12 -5.06
CA ALA A 370 0.34 -14.22 -4.60
C ALA A 370 -0.42 -13.92 -3.29
N LYS A 371 0.19 -13.17 -2.36
CA LYS A 371 -0.46 -12.76 -1.11
C LYS A 371 -1.51 -11.68 -1.37
N ARG A 372 -1.20 -10.69 -2.20
CA ARG A 372 -2.17 -9.65 -2.61
C ARG A 372 -3.35 -10.25 -3.37
N ASP A 373 -3.12 -11.26 -4.22
CA ASP A 373 -4.17 -11.99 -4.92
C ASP A 373 -5.09 -12.74 -3.94
N ALA A 374 -4.52 -13.37 -2.91
CA ALA A 374 -5.29 -14.00 -1.83
C ALA A 374 -6.10 -12.98 -1.02
N MET A 375 -5.53 -11.79 -0.74
CA MET A 375 -6.26 -10.69 -0.08
C MET A 375 -7.45 -10.24 -0.92
N ARG A 376 -7.25 -10.03 -2.24
CA ARG A 376 -8.34 -9.67 -3.17
C ARG A 376 -9.44 -10.70 -3.16
N CYS A 377 -9.08 -11.97 -3.27
CA CYS A 377 -10.06 -13.05 -3.28
C CYS A 377 -10.88 -13.10 -1.98
N HIS A 378 -10.22 -12.99 -0.82
CA HIS A 378 -10.91 -12.94 0.47
C HIS A 378 -11.86 -11.74 0.55
N LEU A 379 -11.42 -10.59 0.05
CA LEU A 379 -12.20 -9.35 0.04
C LEU A 379 -13.43 -9.43 -0.87
N TRP A 380 -13.32 -10.01 -2.08
CA TRP A 380 -14.45 -10.20 -2.97
C TRP A 380 -15.49 -11.14 -2.37
N TRP A 381 -15.03 -12.22 -1.75
CA TRP A 381 -15.89 -13.15 -1.04
C TRP A 381 -16.65 -12.47 0.13
N TRP A 382 -15.91 -11.74 0.98
CA TRP A 382 -16.52 -10.99 2.08
C TRP A 382 -17.55 -9.98 1.59
N LEU A 383 -17.23 -9.22 0.53
CA LEU A 383 -18.17 -8.26 -0.07
C LEU A 383 -19.43 -8.94 -0.61
N ALA A 384 -19.29 -10.05 -1.34
CA ALA A 384 -20.43 -10.76 -1.91
C ALA A 384 -21.40 -11.27 -0.83
N LEU A 385 -20.89 -11.64 0.36
CA LEU A 385 -21.70 -12.07 1.50
C LEU A 385 -22.13 -10.94 2.44
N HIS A 386 -21.62 -9.72 2.26
CA HIS A 386 -21.98 -8.62 3.12
C HIS A 386 -23.49 -8.32 2.99
N PRO A 387 -24.27 -8.23 4.08
CA PRO A 387 -25.73 -8.14 4.00
C PRO A 387 -26.25 -7.03 3.09
N ALA A 388 -25.64 -5.83 3.15
CA ALA A 388 -26.01 -4.71 2.30
C ALA A 388 -25.82 -5.00 0.81
N VAL A 389 -24.72 -5.68 0.44
CA VAL A 389 -24.39 -6.03 -0.95
C VAL A 389 -25.26 -7.18 -1.43
N PHE A 390 -25.49 -8.19 -0.58
CA PHE A 390 -26.33 -9.33 -0.89
C PHE A 390 -27.79 -8.93 -1.14
N MET A 391 -28.34 -7.97 -0.36
CA MET A 391 -29.72 -7.49 -0.56
C MET A 391 -29.96 -6.86 -1.94
N VAL A 392 -28.91 -6.42 -2.63
CA VAL A 392 -28.97 -5.83 -3.97
C VAL A 392 -28.37 -6.72 -5.06
N SER A 393 -28.18 -8.02 -4.78
CA SER A 393 -27.55 -8.98 -5.71
C SER A 393 -28.28 -9.09 -7.06
N SER A 394 -29.59 -8.84 -7.07
CA SER A 394 -30.44 -8.92 -8.27
C SER A 394 -30.61 -7.57 -8.98
N ASN A 395 -29.99 -6.50 -8.46
CA ASN A 395 -30.07 -5.16 -9.06
C ASN A 395 -29.10 -5.03 -10.24
N PRO A 396 -29.22 -3.97 -11.08
CA PRO A 396 -28.24 -3.69 -12.11
C PRO A 396 -26.81 -3.58 -11.55
N VAL A 397 -25.83 -3.98 -12.37
CA VAL A 397 -24.39 -4.03 -12.02
C VAL A 397 -23.90 -2.74 -11.35
N PHE A 398 -24.34 -1.58 -11.84
CA PHE A 398 -23.99 -0.29 -11.23
C PHE A 398 -24.43 -0.17 -9.77
N VAL A 399 -25.68 -0.51 -9.44
CA VAL A 399 -26.23 -0.39 -8.09
C VAL A 399 -25.57 -1.37 -7.13
N LEU A 400 -25.31 -2.60 -7.61
CA LEU A 400 -24.54 -3.60 -6.87
C LEU A 400 -23.13 -3.10 -6.56
N GLY A 401 -22.49 -2.51 -7.57
CA GLY A 401 -21.16 -1.93 -7.50
C GLY A 401 -21.04 -0.73 -6.56
N GLU A 402 -21.98 0.21 -6.63
CA GLU A 402 -22.06 1.37 -5.76
C GLU A 402 -22.23 0.95 -4.30
N THR A 403 -23.11 -0.02 -4.05
CA THR A 403 -23.31 -0.57 -2.70
C THR A 403 -22.06 -1.28 -2.18
N ALA A 404 -21.40 -2.08 -3.02
CA ALA A 404 -20.15 -2.73 -2.66
C ALA A 404 -19.02 -1.72 -2.41
N TYR A 405 -18.96 -0.65 -3.20
CA TYR A 405 -17.97 0.42 -3.05
C TYR A 405 -18.17 1.20 -1.76
N ASP A 406 -19.41 1.54 -1.39
CA ASP A 406 -19.73 2.21 -0.12
C ASP A 406 -19.34 1.34 1.08
N VAL A 407 -19.68 0.05 1.06
CA VAL A 407 -19.29 -0.92 2.11
C VAL A 407 -17.77 -0.98 2.22
N LEU A 408 -17.07 -1.10 1.09
CA LEU A 408 -15.62 -1.23 1.07
C LEU A 408 -14.91 0.06 1.51
N GLY A 409 -15.44 1.23 1.15
CA GLY A 409 -14.91 2.54 1.52
C GLY A 409 -14.89 2.82 3.04
N ARG A 410 -15.65 2.04 3.82
CA ARG A 410 -15.65 2.12 5.30
C ARG A 410 -14.50 1.35 5.95
N VAL A 411 -13.91 0.39 5.23
CA VAL A 411 -12.95 -0.58 5.78
C VAL A 411 -11.60 -0.60 5.06
N ALA A 412 -11.51 0.00 3.87
CA ALA A 412 -10.29 0.12 3.07
C ALA A 412 -10.13 1.54 2.52
N ASN A 413 -8.89 2.02 2.42
CA ASN A 413 -8.60 3.29 1.75
C ASN A 413 -8.80 3.17 0.23
N ARG A 414 -9.13 4.29 -0.42
CA ARG A 414 -9.43 4.33 -1.86
C ARG A 414 -8.34 3.74 -2.75
N CYS A 415 -7.06 3.92 -2.41
CA CYS A 415 -5.97 3.40 -3.24
C CYS A 415 -5.85 1.88 -3.18
N THR A 416 -6.08 1.29 -1.99
CA THR A 416 -6.19 -0.16 -1.84
C THR A 416 -7.35 -0.70 -2.67
N ILE A 417 -8.50 -0.01 -2.63
CA ILE A 417 -9.67 -0.38 -3.44
C ILE A 417 -9.31 -0.38 -4.92
N THR A 418 -8.74 0.71 -5.44
CA THR A 418 -8.32 0.77 -6.84
C THR A 418 -7.29 -0.29 -7.18
N GLU A 419 -6.28 -0.54 -6.33
CA GLU A 419 -5.27 -1.56 -6.59
C GLU A 419 -5.89 -2.96 -6.63
N PHE A 420 -6.93 -3.20 -5.83
CA PHE A 420 -7.65 -4.46 -5.85
C PHE A 420 -8.54 -4.61 -7.09
N ILE A 421 -9.25 -3.56 -7.49
CA ILE A 421 -10.09 -3.57 -8.70
C ILE A 421 -9.24 -3.62 -9.97
N PHE A 422 -8.14 -2.87 -10.02
CA PHE A 422 -7.28 -2.69 -11.19
C PHE A 422 -5.80 -2.96 -10.87
N PRO A 423 -5.38 -4.23 -10.79
CA PRO A 423 -3.97 -4.55 -10.59
C PRO A 423 -3.13 -4.11 -11.79
N PRO A 424 -1.85 -3.69 -11.60
CA PRO A 424 -1.02 -3.07 -12.63
C PRO A 424 -0.93 -3.85 -13.96
N LEU A 425 -0.82 -5.18 -13.89
CA LEU A 425 -0.73 -6.05 -15.08
C LEU A 425 -2.02 -6.07 -15.93
N PHE A 426 -3.16 -5.75 -15.32
CA PHE A 426 -4.46 -5.71 -15.99
C PHE A 426 -4.66 -4.38 -16.72
N ILE A 427 -4.20 -3.28 -16.12
CA ILE A 427 -4.33 -1.91 -16.64
C ILE A 427 -3.66 -1.75 -18.00
N GLU A 428 -2.43 -2.24 -18.14
CA GLU A 428 -1.64 -1.99 -19.36
C GLU A 428 -2.08 -2.83 -20.56
N ARG A 429 -2.83 -3.93 -20.35
CA ARG A 429 -3.20 -4.87 -21.41
C ARG A 429 -4.54 -4.60 -22.07
N LEU A 430 -5.50 -3.99 -21.37
CA LEU A 430 -6.91 -4.04 -21.79
C LEU A 430 -7.48 -2.73 -22.31
N LEU A 431 -6.92 -1.58 -21.96
CA LEU A 431 -7.45 -0.29 -22.40
C LEU A 431 -6.40 0.50 -23.20
N PRO A 432 -6.67 0.81 -24.49
CA PRO A 432 -5.86 1.77 -25.24
C PRO A 432 -5.75 3.08 -24.48
N GLU A 433 -4.62 3.80 -24.64
CA GLU A 433 -4.36 5.06 -23.92
C GLU A 433 -5.47 6.13 -24.05
N ARG A 434 -6.32 6.02 -25.07
CA ARG A 434 -7.39 6.97 -25.39
C ARG A 434 -8.78 6.58 -24.85
N PHE A 435 -8.95 5.39 -24.28
CA PHE A 435 -10.25 4.94 -23.79
C PHE A 435 -10.49 5.48 -22.36
N PRO A 436 -11.67 6.08 -22.07
CA PRO A 436 -11.99 6.50 -20.71
C PRO A 436 -12.05 5.28 -19.78
N TRP A 437 -11.60 5.44 -18.55
CA TRP A 437 -11.64 4.35 -17.59
C TRP A 437 -13.08 4.11 -17.14
N PRO A 438 -13.51 2.83 -17.02
CA PRO A 438 -14.80 2.54 -16.40
C PRO A 438 -14.78 3.05 -14.94
N PRO A 439 -15.93 3.46 -14.39
CA PRO A 439 -16.09 3.72 -12.97
C PRO A 439 -15.68 2.48 -12.15
N GLU A 440 -15.08 2.71 -10.99
CA GLU A 440 -14.69 1.63 -10.07
C GLU A 440 -15.91 0.82 -9.64
N GLU A 441 -17.03 1.49 -9.44
CA GLU A 441 -18.32 0.93 -9.06
C GLU A 441 -18.81 -0.07 -10.13
N LEU A 442 -18.75 0.27 -11.42
CA LEU A 442 -19.19 -0.66 -12.48
C LEU A 442 -18.34 -1.93 -12.53
N VAL A 443 -17.02 -1.78 -12.44
CA VAL A 443 -16.11 -2.94 -12.46
C VAL A 443 -16.29 -3.79 -11.21
N LEU A 444 -16.40 -3.16 -10.05
CA LEU A 444 -16.65 -3.83 -8.78
C LEU A 444 -17.99 -4.59 -8.81
N GLY A 445 -19.06 -3.96 -9.29
CA GLY A 445 -20.36 -4.59 -9.44
C GLY A 445 -20.31 -5.83 -10.34
N GLY A 446 -19.56 -5.75 -11.45
CA GLY A 446 -19.37 -6.89 -12.35
C GLY A 446 -18.63 -8.05 -11.67
N ILE A 447 -17.58 -7.75 -10.89
CA ILE A 447 -16.87 -8.74 -10.07
C ILE A 447 -17.81 -9.39 -9.07
N ILE A 448 -18.54 -8.61 -8.27
CA ILE A 448 -19.43 -9.14 -7.24
C ILE A 448 -20.58 -9.96 -7.85
N ALA A 449 -21.13 -9.55 -9.00
CA ALA A 449 -22.15 -10.33 -9.70
C ALA A 449 -21.66 -11.74 -10.08
N GLN A 450 -20.40 -11.88 -10.50
CA GLN A 450 -19.81 -13.20 -10.77
C GLN A 450 -19.62 -14.03 -9.50
N TYR A 451 -19.32 -13.40 -8.37
CA TYR A 451 -19.26 -14.10 -7.08
C TYR A 451 -20.64 -14.58 -6.61
N HIS A 452 -21.69 -13.77 -6.77
CA HIS A 452 -23.07 -14.19 -6.49
C HIS A 452 -23.51 -15.35 -7.37
N GLU A 453 -23.18 -15.32 -8.66
CA GLU A 453 -23.46 -16.45 -9.56
C GLU A 453 -22.68 -17.71 -9.14
N ALA A 454 -21.42 -17.56 -8.74
CA ALA A 454 -20.63 -18.70 -8.26
C ALA A 454 -21.20 -19.31 -6.98
N ILE A 455 -21.73 -18.49 -6.06
CA ILE A 455 -22.45 -18.95 -4.87
C ILE A 455 -23.70 -19.74 -5.27
N ARG A 456 -24.51 -19.21 -6.20
CA ARG A 456 -25.73 -19.88 -6.70
C ARG A 456 -25.42 -21.24 -7.35
N LEU A 457 -24.35 -21.32 -8.14
CA LEU A 457 -23.90 -22.59 -8.75
C LEU A 457 -23.51 -23.61 -7.68
N ALA A 458 -22.75 -23.19 -6.68
CA ALA A 458 -22.35 -24.06 -5.59
C ALA A 458 -23.54 -24.54 -4.75
N GLU A 459 -24.55 -23.69 -4.52
CA GLU A 459 -25.81 -24.06 -3.87
C GLU A 459 -26.61 -25.09 -4.70
N ALA A 460 -26.50 -25.04 -6.03
CA ALA A 460 -27.09 -26.03 -6.93
C ALA A 460 -26.27 -27.34 -7.01
N GLY A 461 -25.15 -27.45 -6.29
CA GLY A 461 -24.24 -28.61 -6.34
C GLY A 461 -23.32 -28.61 -7.56
N GLU A 462 -23.24 -27.50 -8.29
CA GLU A 462 -22.33 -27.33 -9.43
C GLU A 462 -20.97 -26.79 -8.98
N ARG A 463 -19.91 -27.14 -9.72
CA ARG A 463 -18.56 -26.63 -9.42
C ARG A 463 -18.43 -25.19 -9.94
N PRO A 464 -18.21 -24.19 -9.07
CA PRO A 464 -18.04 -22.82 -9.52
C PRO A 464 -16.70 -22.65 -10.28
N PRO A 465 -16.60 -21.61 -11.14
CA PRO A 465 -15.34 -21.25 -11.80
C PRO A 465 -14.23 -20.92 -10.80
N GLU A 466 -12.98 -20.98 -11.26
CA GLU A 466 -11.83 -20.52 -10.47
C GLU A 466 -11.87 -19.02 -10.24
N VAL A 467 -11.30 -18.57 -9.12
CA VAL A 467 -11.25 -17.16 -8.68
C VAL A 467 -10.75 -16.21 -9.78
N GLN A 468 -9.70 -16.60 -10.50
CA GLN A 468 -9.14 -15.77 -11.57
C GLN A 468 -10.12 -15.64 -12.76
N THR A 469 -10.87 -16.70 -13.04
CA THR A 469 -11.94 -16.69 -14.05
C THR A 469 -13.10 -15.80 -13.62
N LEU A 470 -13.53 -15.87 -12.35
CA LEU A 470 -14.60 -15.01 -11.81
C LEU A 470 -14.22 -13.54 -11.89
N TYR A 471 -13.00 -13.19 -11.46
CA TYR A 471 -12.49 -11.83 -11.55
C TYR A 471 -12.43 -11.35 -13.00
N ALA A 472 -11.84 -12.13 -13.92
CA ALA A 472 -11.74 -11.74 -15.33
C ALA A 472 -13.12 -11.54 -15.99
N ARG A 473 -14.07 -12.45 -15.75
CA ARG A 473 -15.46 -12.33 -16.24
C ARG A 473 -16.16 -11.11 -15.65
N GLY A 474 -15.93 -10.83 -14.37
CA GLY A 474 -16.55 -9.72 -13.68
C GLY A 474 -16.05 -8.37 -14.18
N VAL A 475 -14.75 -8.23 -14.41
CA VAL A 475 -14.22 -7.02 -15.03
C VAL A 475 -14.72 -6.88 -16.47
N GLN A 476 -14.77 -7.98 -17.24
CA GLN A 476 -15.35 -7.95 -18.58
C GLN A 476 -16.82 -7.50 -18.56
N LEU A 477 -17.62 -7.99 -17.62
CA LEU A 477 -19.02 -7.60 -17.46
C LEU A 477 -19.13 -6.10 -17.16
N GLY A 478 -18.36 -5.57 -16.19
CA GLY A 478 -18.37 -4.14 -15.88
C GLY A 478 -17.93 -3.27 -17.07
N LEU A 479 -16.93 -3.72 -17.83
CA LEU A 479 -16.49 -3.04 -19.06
C LEU A 479 -17.56 -3.05 -20.16
N GLN A 480 -18.24 -4.17 -20.37
CA GLN A 480 -19.31 -4.29 -21.35
C GLN A 480 -20.48 -3.36 -21.01
N THR A 481 -20.94 -3.39 -19.75
CA THR A 481 -21.98 -2.47 -19.26
C THR A 481 -21.57 -1.01 -19.47
N TYR A 482 -20.31 -0.67 -19.18
CA TYR A 482 -19.82 0.69 -19.40
C TYR A 482 -19.83 1.10 -20.88
N ILE A 483 -19.39 0.21 -21.78
CA ILE A 483 -19.41 0.46 -23.23
C ILE A 483 -20.84 0.65 -23.73
N GLU A 484 -21.79 -0.12 -23.23
CA GLU A 484 -23.21 0.00 -23.56
C GLU A 484 -23.77 1.37 -23.11
N GLU A 485 -23.47 1.82 -21.89
CA GLU A 485 -23.86 3.14 -21.37
C GLU A 485 -23.27 4.29 -22.20
N LEU A 486 -21.98 4.23 -22.52
CA LEU A 486 -21.34 5.22 -23.40
C LEU A 486 -21.99 5.24 -24.78
N SER A 487 -22.27 4.08 -25.36
CA SER A 487 -22.89 3.97 -26.68
C SER A 487 -24.30 4.56 -26.67
N GLY A 488 -25.07 4.33 -25.60
CA GLY A 488 -26.38 4.94 -25.40
C GLY A 488 -26.31 6.46 -25.29
N THR A 489 -25.35 6.97 -24.50
CA THR A 489 -25.13 8.42 -24.31
C THR A 489 -24.73 9.09 -25.62
N LEU A 490 -23.87 8.46 -26.42
CA LEU A 490 -23.45 8.98 -27.72
C LEU A 490 -24.63 9.05 -28.71
N LYS A 491 -25.43 7.99 -28.80
CA LYS A 491 -26.63 7.98 -29.66
C LYS A 491 -27.64 9.05 -29.24
N GLY A 492 -27.87 9.22 -27.93
CA GLY A 492 -28.73 10.28 -27.42
C GLY A 492 -28.19 11.68 -27.74
N SER A 493 -26.88 11.87 -27.64
CA SER A 493 -26.23 13.15 -27.98
C SER A 493 -26.30 13.46 -29.47
N GLN A 494 -26.17 12.43 -30.33
CA GLN A 494 -26.34 12.57 -31.79
C GLN A 494 -27.79 12.95 -32.14
N ALA A 495 -28.77 12.27 -31.55
CA ALA A 495 -30.18 12.58 -31.76
C ALA A 495 -30.53 14.02 -31.32
N LEU A 496 -30.01 14.47 -30.17
CA LEU A 496 -30.20 15.84 -29.70
C LEU A 496 -29.54 16.87 -30.62
N ALA A 497 -28.35 16.57 -31.16
CA ALA A 497 -27.67 17.45 -32.11
C ALA A 497 -28.44 17.57 -33.43
N GLU A 498 -29.03 16.46 -33.91
CA GLU A 498 -29.91 16.45 -35.08
C GLU A 498 -31.19 17.27 -34.84
N GLU A 499 -31.84 17.10 -33.69
CA GLU A 499 -33.03 17.87 -33.30
C GLU A 499 -32.73 19.38 -33.20
N LEU A 500 -31.63 19.76 -32.55
CA LEU A 500 -31.18 21.15 -32.48
C LEU A 500 -30.85 21.72 -33.87
N GLY A 501 -30.22 20.92 -34.73
CA GLY A 501 -29.97 21.29 -36.12
C GLY A 501 -31.26 21.59 -36.88
N GLN A 502 -32.29 20.76 -36.70
CA GLN A 502 -33.60 20.98 -37.31
C GLN A 502 -34.30 22.24 -36.79
N VAL A 503 -34.29 22.46 -35.46
CA VAL A 503 -34.89 23.67 -34.85
C VAL A 503 -34.21 24.95 -35.36
N LEU A 504 -32.88 24.92 -35.53
CA LEU A 504 -32.14 26.06 -36.09
C LEU A 504 -32.47 26.29 -37.56
N ALA A 505 -32.60 25.23 -38.36
CA ALA A 505 -32.99 25.33 -39.77
C ALA A 505 -34.42 25.89 -39.93
N ASP A 506 -35.38 25.41 -39.13
CA ASP A 506 -36.76 25.90 -39.16
C ASP A 506 -36.86 27.38 -38.78
N ARG A 507 -36.05 27.84 -37.82
CA ARG A 507 -35.96 29.26 -37.45
C ARG A 507 -35.38 30.14 -38.54
N GLN A 508 -34.38 29.65 -39.29
CA GLN A 508 -33.83 30.39 -40.43
C GLN A 508 -34.89 30.54 -41.54
N GLN A 509 -35.64 29.48 -41.85
CA GLN A 509 -36.72 29.53 -42.83
C GLN A 509 -37.87 30.45 -42.41
N ALA A 510 -38.20 30.50 -41.11
CA ALA A 510 -39.23 31.41 -40.60
C ALA A 510 -38.79 32.88 -40.55
N GLY A 511 -37.48 33.16 -40.42
CA GLY A 511 -36.92 34.50 -40.42
C GLY A 511 -36.87 35.15 -41.81
N ASP A 512 -36.54 34.38 -42.85
CA ASP A 512 -36.48 34.88 -44.25
C ASP A 512 -37.87 35.19 -44.84
N GLY A 513 -38.96 34.72 -44.22
CA GLY A 513 -40.33 35.02 -44.65
C GLY A 513 -40.89 36.37 -44.18
N GLY A 514 -40.13 37.14 -43.38
CA GLY A 514 -40.61 38.36 -42.72
C GLY A 514 -40.27 39.69 -43.41
N GLU A 515 -39.40 39.71 -44.43
CA GLU A 515 -38.84 40.97 -44.98
C GLU A 515 -39.43 41.43 -46.33
N SER A 516 -40.52 40.82 -46.82
CA SER A 516 -41.11 41.17 -48.13
C SER A 516 -42.53 41.76 -48.07
N ARG A 517 -42.82 42.63 -47.10
CA ARG A 517 -44.01 43.50 -47.11
C ARG A 517 -43.64 44.93 -46.71
N GLU A 518 -43.03 45.65 -47.65
CA GLU A 518 -43.23 47.10 -47.85
C GLU A 518 -43.89 47.33 -49.21
#